data_AF-A0A5M9JHK9-F1
#
_entry.id   AF-A0A5M9JHK9-F1
#
_cell.length_a   1.000
_cell.length_b   1.000
_cell.length_c   1.000
_cell.angle_alpha   90.00
_cell.angle_beta   90.00
_cell.angle_gamma   90.00
#
_symmetry.space_group_name_H-M   'P 1'
#
loop_
_entity.id
_entity.type
_entity.pdbx_description
1 polymer ?
#
loop_
_entity_poly.entity_id
_entity_poly.type
_entity_poly.pdbx_seq_one_letter_code
_entity_poly.pdbx_strand_id
1 'polypeptide(L)'
;MAWKPPVTRQKWEGHWKNTVTDQAFGWLAKSAKGTSIRLPIGAKDVYENSWTVVKEFITRARALGVGVLIDLHALPGGANTDMHSGSSTGKAELWGSKKNLELAKKALLFIANECKDLDGKGMYGFYTAIIQSISEIDPEMPIYISDAWDLSSALRWTKERNWKSGNVPSNPIVIDTHKYYTFADKHRSQGAHDLIRRIPGELSELPDFACLMGKSWEKSPPDMKEGLVREFGRSQCERWASGCSAGSYFWTWKMEWMDGGEWGFVEQVKKGNIIAPPYMSWSVEEVRQKLRQAEEQKAGIMGKMVKEHVDYWTEASPSKDFQHDLYEKGWELGWEDAKAFFGSRGEGGGADKIGCLEIWIKETDVREW
;
A
#
# COMPACT_ATOMS: atom_id res chain seq x y z
N MET A 1 29.75 -23.81 -4.65
CA MET A 1 29.26 -24.98 -5.42
C MET A 1 27.97 -24.58 -6.12
N ALA A 2 27.82 -24.83 -7.42
CA ALA A 2 26.56 -24.55 -8.14
C ALA A 2 25.69 -25.81 -8.16
N TRP A 3 24.42 -25.69 -7.76
CA TRP A 3 23.46 -26.78 -7.76
C TRP A 3 22.91 -27.04 -9.17
N LYS A 4 22.65 -28.31 -9.53
CA LYS A 4 22.00 -28.65 -10.80
C LYS A 4 20.57 -28.09 -10.82
N PRO A 5 20.06 -27.52 -11.95
CA PRO A 5 18.79 -26.80 -11.98
C PRO A 5 17.57 -27.52 -11.35
N PRO A 6 17.37 -28.84 -11.52
CA PRO A 6 16.23 -29.54 -10.89
C PRO A 6 16.30 -29.56 -9.35
N VAL A 7 17.50 -29.68 -8.77
CA VAL A 7 17.71 -29.68 -7.31
C VAL A 7 17.49 -28.27 -6.76
N THR A 8 17.96 -27.25 -7.48
CA THR A 8 17.67 -25.84 -7.17
C THR A 8 16.17 -25.56 -7.14
N ARG A 9 15.44 -26.05 -8.15
CA ARG A 9 13.98 -25.90 -8.26
C ARG A 9 13.22 -26.55 -7.11
N GLN A 10 13.49 -27.83 -6.82
CA GLN A 10 12.84 -28.55 -5.72
C GLN A 10 13.08 -27.89 -4.36
N LYS A 11 14.29 -27.36 -4.10
CA LYS A 11 14.56 -26.60 -2.88
C LYS A 11 13.67 -25.35 -2.79
N TRP A 12 13.55 -24.59 -3.88
CA TRP A 12 12.76 -23.36 -3.88
C TRP A 12 11.25 -23.62 -3.76
N GLU A 13 10.71 -24.62 -4.45
CA GLU A 13 9.31 -25.05 -4.32
C GLU A 13 8.98 -25.48 -2.88
N GLY A 14 9.87 -26.25 -2.24
CA GLY A 14 9.76 -26.62 -0.83
C GLY A 14 9.83 -25.41 0.11
N HIS A 15 10.70 -24.43 -0.17
CA HIS A 15 10.79 -23.19 0.61
C HIS A 15 9.51 -22.35 0.46
N TRP A 16 9.07 -22.01 -0.76
CA TRP A 16 7.90 -21.15 -0.99
C TRP A 16 6.63 -21.68 -0.33
N LYS A 17 6.38 -23.00 -0.41
CA LYS A 17 5.18 -23.62 0.18
C LYS A 17 5.17 -23.61 1.71
N ASN A 18 6.33 -23.53 2.37
CA ASN A 18 6.46 -23.64 3.83
C ASN A 18 6.87 -22.34 4.55
N THR A 19 7.40 -21.32 3.85
CA THR A 19 7.87 -20.07 4.47
C THR A 19 6.74 -19.30 5.20
N VAL A 20 5.51 -19.35 4.69
CA VAL A 20 4.30 -18.79 5.32
C VAL A 20 3.22 -19.87 5.46
N THR A 21 3.05 -20.36 6.69
CA THR A 21 2.06 -21.38 7.07
C THR A 21 0.68 -20.77 7.33
N ASP A 22 -0.37 -21.60 7.43
CA ASP A 22 -1.72 -21.10 7.75
C ASP A 22 -1.83 -20.53 9.17
N GLN A 23 -0.97 -21.00 10.09
CA GLN A 23 -0.80 -20.39 11.41
C GLN A 23 -0.20 -18.98 11.32
N ALA A 24 0.77 -18.76 10.41
CA ALA A 24 1.36 -17.45 10.16
C ALA A 24 0.33 -16.47 9.56
N PHE A 25 -0.45 -16.90 8.57
CA PHE A 25 -1.58 -16.14 8.02
C PHE A 25 -2.65 -15.85 9.09
N GLY A 26 -3.01 -16.84 9.90
CA GLY A 26 -4.00 -16.70 10.97
C GLY A 26 -3.56 -15.70 12.04
N TRP A 27 -2.28 -15.69 12.41
CA TRP A 27 -1.71 -14.70 13.34
C TRP A 27 -1.66 -13.29 12.71
N LEU A 28 -1.30 -13.15 11.43
CA LEU A 28 -1.34 -11.87 10.72
C LEU A 28 -2.74 -11.24 10.80
N ALA A 29 -3.76 -11.97 10.36
CA ALA A 29 -5.13 -11.45 10.29
C ALA A 29 -5.76 -11.25 11.68
N LYS A 30 -5.63 -12.22 12.59
CA LYS A 30 -6.39 -12.23 13.86
C LYS A 30 -5.67 -11.52 15.02
N SER A 31 -4.34 -11.64 15.09
CA SER A 31 -3.53 -11.12 16.20
C SER A 31 -2.83 -9.81 15.86
N ALA A 32 -2.15 -9.73 14.70
CA ALA A 32 -1.48 -8.51 14.25
C ALA A 32 -2.41 -7.53 13.51
N LYS A 33 -3.63 -7.97 13.16
CA LYS A 33 -4.65 -7.22 12.40
C LYS A 33 -4.16 -6.68 11.04
N GLY A 34 -3.19 -7.35 10.42
CA GLY A 34 -2.72 -6.98 9.10
C GLY A 34 -3.75 -7.32 8.03
N THR A 35 -4.09 -6.34 7.19
CA THR A 35 -5.16 -6.43 6.18
C THR A 35 -4.65 -6.77 4.78
N SER A 36 -3.34 -6.66 4.54
CA SER A 36 -2.73 -6.94 3.25
C SER A 36 -1.28 -7.45 3.36
N ILE A 37 -0.79 -8.06 2.28
CA ILE A 37 0.60 -8.51 2.13
C ILE A 37 1.14 -7.99 0.79
N ARG A 38 2.28 -7.29 0.81
CA ARG A 38 3.10 -7.09 -0.39
C ARG A 38 3.91 -8.36 -0.63
N LEU A 39 3.82 -8.92 -1.84
CA LEU A 39 4.47 -10.17 -2.23
C LEU A 39 5.49 -9.91 -3.36
N PRO A 40 6.78 -9.70 -3.02
CA PRO A 40 7.85 -9.57 -4.00
C PRO A 40 8.04 -10.85 -4.81
N ILE A 41 8.01 -10.73 -6.14
CA ILE A 41 8.25 -11.80 -7.11
C ILE A 41 9.27 -11.40 -8.18
N GLY A 42 9.72 -12.38 -8.98
CA GLY A 42 10.64 -12.17 -10.08
C GLY A 42 10.54 -13.27 -11.13
N ALA A 43 10.94 -12.97 -12.37
CA ALA A 43 10.83 -13.89 -13.50
C ALA A 43 12.20 -14.46 -13.91
N LYS A 44 12.37 -15.79 -13.84
CA LYS A 44 13.58 -16.54 -14.24
C LYS A 44 13.29 -18.02 -14.41
N ASP A 45 14.03 -18.72 -15.26
CA ASP A 45 13.83 -20.14 -15.64
C ASP A 45 13.86 -21.13 -14.44
N VAL A 46 14.55 -20.77 -13.36
CA VAL A 46 14.57 -21.53 -12.09
C VAL A 46 13.26 -21.42 -11.29
N TYR A 47 12.36 -20.51 -11.69
CA TYR A 47 11.10 -20.20 -11.03
C TYR A 47 9.86 -20.67 -11.83
N GLU A 48 10.02 -21.59 -12.78
CA GLU A 48 8.97 -22.08 -13.71
C GLU A 48 7.61 -22.40 -13.04
N ASN A 49 7.61 -22.93 -11.81
CA ASN A 49 6.41 -23.30 -11.05
C ASN A 49 5.98 -22.29 -9.97
N SER A 50 6.67 -21.15 -9.80
CA SER A 50 6.42 -20.23 -8.67
C SER A 50 5.02 -19.61 -8.70
N TRP A 51 4.47 -19.35 -9.89
CA TRP A 51 3.18 -18.68 -10.05
C TRP A 51 2.00 -19.50 -9.50
N THR A 52 2.05 -20.83 -9.58
CA THR A 52 1.05 -21.69 -8.91
C THR A 52 1.07 -21.48 -7.40
N VAL A 53 2.26 -21.36 -6.80
CA VAL A 53 2.40 -21.08 -5.37
C VAL A 53 1.95 -19.66 -5.01
N VAL A 54 2.15 -18.68 -5.91
CA VAL A 54 1.60 -17.33 -5.76
C VAL A 54 0.06 -17.36 -5.76
N LYS A 55 -0.57 -18.11 -6.67
CA LYS A 55 -2.04 -18.27 -6.68
C LYS A 55 -2.55 -19.02 -5.44
N GLU A 56 -1.90 -20.10 -5.01
CA GLU A 56 -2.17 -20.79 -3.73
C GLU A 56 -2.07 -19.81 -2.53
N PHE A 57 -1.05 -18.95 -2.50
CA PHE A 57 -0.84 -17.94 -1.46
C PHE A 57 -1.95 -16.87 -1.45
N ILE A 58 -2.35 -16.36 -2.62
CA ILE A 58 -3.44 -15.37 -2.75
C ILE A 58 -4.78 -15.98 -2.30
N THR A 59 -5.08 -17.24 -2.67
CA THR A 59 -6.29 -17.94 -2.20
C THR A 59 -6.30 -18.08 -0.67
N ARG A 60 -5.17 -18.44 -0.06
CA ARG A 60 -5.03 -18.57 1.41
C ARG A 60 -5.14 -17.24 2.14
N ALA A 61 -4.62 -16.15 1.56
CA ALA A 61 -4.79 -14.79 2.06
C ALA A 61 -6.27 -14.34 1.99
N ARG A 62 -6.90 -14.51 0.83
CA ARG A 62 -8.31 -14.14 0.57
C ARG A 62 -9.28 -14.86 1.51
N ALA A 63 -9.02 -16.13 1.84
CA ALA A 63 -9.82 -16.91 2.79
C ALA A 63 -9.82 -16.36 4.23
N LEU A 64 -8.95 -15.39 4.54
CA LEU A 64 -8.85 -14.71 5.83
C LEU A 64 -9.12 -13.19 5.74
N GLY A 65 -9.62 -12.71 4.60
CA GLY A 65 -9.84 -11.28 4.37
C GLY A 65 -8.56 -10.46 4.21
N VAL A 66 -7.44 -11.09 3.83
CA VAL A 66 -6.15 -10.45 3.62
C VAL A 66 -5.90 -10.25 2.12
N GLY A 67 -5.71 -9.00 1.70
CA GLY A 67 -5.36 -8.65 0.31
C GLY A 67 -3.89 -8.98 -0.02
N VAL A 68 -3.56 -9.09 -1.31
CA VAL A 68 -2.17 -9.31 -1.76
C VAL A 68 -1.81 -8.32 -2.87
N LEU A 69 -0.84 -7.46 -2.60
CA LEU A 69 -0.19 -6.61 -3.61
C LEU A 69 0.96 -7.40 -4.24
N ILE A 70 0.81 -7.76 -5.51
CA ILE A 70 1.86 -8.48 -6.26
C ILE A 70 2.91 -7.48 -6.74
N ASP A 71 4.16 -7.66 -6.32
CA ASP A 71 5.26 -6.71 -6.52
C ASP A 71 6.32 -7.35 -7.41
N LEU A 72 6.42 -6.94 -8.69
CA LEU A 72 7.46 -7.45 -9.61
C LEU A 72 8.81 -6.80 -9.32
N HIS A 73 9.37 -7.20 -8.19
CA HIS A 73 10.54 -6.63 -7.53
C HIS A 73 11.86 -6.97 -8.23
N ALA A 74 11.93 -8.18 -8.82
CA ALA A 74 13.14 -8.70 -9.44
C ALA A 74 12.98 -8.79 -10.97
N LEU A 75 13.68 -7.90 -11.68
CA LEU A 75 13.51 -7.63 -13.11
C LEU A 75 14.74 -8.07 -13.94
N PRO A 76 14.55 -8.43 -15.22
CA PRO A 76 15.65 -8.83 -16.11
C PRO A 76 16.78 -7.79 -16.17
N GLY A 77 17.99 -8.18 -15.76
CA GLY A 77 19.16 -7.29 -15.72
C GLY A 77 19.21 -6.31 -14.53
N GLY A 78 18.20 -6.30 -13.66
CA GLY A 78 18.12 -5.38 -12.52
C GLY A 78 17.65 -3.97 -12.91
N ALA A 79 16.70 -3.41 -12.15
CA ALA A 79 16.21 -2.04 -12.32
C ALA A 79 17.05 -1.00 -11.55
N ASN A 80 17.88 -1.45 -10.61
CA ASN A 80 18.81 -0.63 -9.83
C ASN A 80 20.13 -1.41 -9.64
N THR A 81 21.05 -0.89 -8.83
CA THR A 81 22.35 -1.52 -8.57
C THR A 81 22.33 -2.59 -7.48
N ASP A 82 21.22 -2.74 -6.75
CA ASP A 82 21.14 -3.55 -5.54
C ASP A 82 20.74 -4.99 -5.82
N MET A 83 21.27 -5.91 -5.01
CA MET A 83 21.11 -7.36 -5.23
C MET A 83 19.65 -7.87 -5.12
N HIS A 84 18.76 -7.09 -4.49
CA HIS A 84 17.33 -7.44 -4.41
C HIS A 84 16.58 -7.22 -5.73
N SER A 85 17.15 -6.50 -6.70
CA SER A 85 16.59 -6.32 -8.05
C SER A 85 16.62 -7.58 -8.94
N GLY A 86 17.11 -8.72 -8.41
CA GLY A 86 17.22 -9.99 -9.13
C GLY A 86 18.54 -10.17 -9.91
N SER A 87 19.39 -9.14 -9.95
CA SER A 87 20.74 -9.20 -10.54
C SER A 87 21.84 -9.11 -9.48
N SER A 88 22.94 -9.84 -9.69
CA SER A 88 24.17 -9.71 -8.91
C SER A 88 25.29 -8.97 -9.67
N THR A 89 24.97 -8.27 -10.76
CA THR A 89 25.94 -7.56 -11.60
C THR A 89 26.32 -6.16 -11.08
N GLY A 90 25.62 -5.66 -10.05
CA GLY A 90 25.85 -4.33 -9.48
C GLY A 90 25.45 -3.18 -10.42
N LYS A 91 24.54 -3.43 -11.36
CA LYS A 91 24.17 -2.53 -12.47
C LYS A 91 22.68 -2.60 -12.77
N ALA A 92 22.10 -1.46 -13.16
CA ALA A 92 20.71 -1.35 -13.60
C ALA A 92 20.56 -1.69 -15.10
N GLU A 93 20.84 -2.92 -15.50
CA GLU A 93 20.96 -3.34 -16.91
C GLU A 93 19.59 -3.54 -17.60
N LEU A 94 18.48 -3.36 -16.88
CA LEU A 94 17.14 -3.28 -17.46
C LEU A 94 17.02 -2.15 -18.49
N TRP A 95 17.33 -0.92 -18.08
CA TRP A 95 16.98 0.31 -18.83
C TRP A 95 17.76 0.44 -20.15
N GLY A 96 19.01 -0.04 -20.19
CA GLY A 96 19.85 -0.02 -21.39
C GLY A 96 19.58 -1.16 -22.39
N SER A 97 18.67 -2.08 -22.08
CA SER A 97 18.48 -3.30 -22.88
C SER A 97 17.03 -3.48 -23.31
N LYS A 98 16.75 -3.29 -24.61
CA LYS A 98 15.44 -3.59 -25.20
C LYS A 98 14.99 -5.03 -24.90
N LYS A 99 15.91 -6.00 -24.91
CA LYS A 99 15.60 -7.40 -24.56
C LYS A 99 15.09 -7.52 -23.11
N ASN A 100 15.71 -6.81 -22.18
CA ASN A 100 15.33 -6.85 -20.77
C ASN A 100 13.98 -6.16 -20.54
N LEU A 101 13.75 -5.01 -21.18
CA LEU A 101 12.46 -4.31 -21.15
C LEU A 101 11.33 -5.17 -21.71
N GLU A 102 11.51 -5.79 -22.89
CA GLU A 102 10.48 -6.67 -23.49
C GLU A 102 10.24 -7.96 -22.67
N LEU A 103 11.18 -8.37 -21.81
CA LEU A 103 11.01 -9.47 -20.85
C LEU A 103 10.33 -9.01 -19.55
N ALA A 104 10.65 -7.81 -19.04
CA ALA A 104 9.98 -7.18 -17.90
C ALA A 104 8.49 -6.95 -18.22
N LYS A 105 8.23 -6.33 -19.37
CA LYS A 105 6.94 -6.27 -20.06
C LYS A 105 6.23 -7.62 -20.04
N LYS A 106 6.86 -8.68 -20.57
CA LYS A 106 6.25 -10.01 -20.66
C LYS A 106 5.94 -10.65 -19.31
N ALA A 107 6.67 -10.29 -18.26
CA ALA A 107 6.37 -10.72 -16.90
C ALA A 107 5.17 -9.95 -16.31
N LEU A 108 5.10 -8.62 -16.49
CA LEU A 108 3.92 -7.84 -16.13
C LEU A 108 2.70 -8.29 -16.93
N LEU A 109 2.80 -8.44 -18.25
CA LEU A 109 1.83 -9.10 -19.15
C LEU A 109 1.46 -10.54 -18.79
N PHE A 110 2.17 -11.19 -17.87
CA PHE A 110 1.82 -12.55 -17.44
C PHE A 110 1.12 -12.53 -16.07
N ILE A 111 1.67 -11.78 -15.13
CA ILE A 111 0.97 -11.38 -13.89
C ILE A 111 -0.39 -10.77 -14.26
N ALA A 112 -0.41 -10.03 -15.37
CA ALA A 112 -1.57 -9.43 -15.99
C ALA A 112 -2.27 -10.32 -17.03
N ASN A 113 -1.69 -11.29 -17.76
CA ASN A 113 -2.50 -12.34 -18.44
C ASN A 113 -3.53 -12.98 -17.48
N GLU A 114 -3.19 -12.98 -16.21
CA GLU A 114 -3.97 -13.48 -15.09
C GLU A 114 -4.74 -12.36 -14.32
N CYS A 115 -4.69 -11.06 -14.73
CA CYS A 115 -5.19 -9.87 -13.97
C CYS A 115 -5.73 -8.51 -14.57
N LYS A 116 -5.49 -7.74 -15.67
CA LYS A 116 -4.92 -7.68 -17.06
C LYS A 116 -4.66 -6.19 -17.47
N ASP A 117 -3.83 -5.73 -18.44
CA ASP A 117 -2.71 -6.27 -19.28
C ASP A 117 -1.81 -5.14 -19.93
N LEU A 118 -0.83 -5.47 -20.79
CA LEU A 118 0.08 -4.67 -21.68
C LEU A 118 1.06 -3.55 -21.13
N ASP A 119 1.55 -2.56 -21.94
CA ASP A 119 3.02 -2.19 -22.05
C ASP A 119 3.45 -0.75 -22.48
N GLY A 120 4.68 -0.29 -22.10
CA GLY A 120 5.31 0.97 -22.58
C GLY A 120 6.87 1.09 -22.55
N LYS A 121 7.43 2.32 -22.63
CA LYS A 121 8.89 2.59 -22.71
C LYS A 121 9.40 3.78 -21.88
N GLY A 122 10.52 3.56 -21.15
CA GLY A 122 11.14 4.53 -20.23
C GLY A 122 10.26 4.75 -19.00
N MET A 123 10.77 4.88 -17.77
CA MET A 123 9.97 4.65 -16.54
C MET A 123 8.53 5.21 -16.55
N TYR A 124 8.34 6.51 -16.79
CA TYR A 124 7.00 7.10 -16.87
C TYR A 124 6.22 6.74 -18.15
N GLY A 125 6.87 6.59 -19.30
CA GLY A 125 6.21 6.11 -20.54
C GLY A 125 5.92 4.60 -20.53
N PHE A 126 6.57 3.85 -19.65
CA PHE A 126 6.28 2.47 -19.28
C PHE A 126 5.06 2.48 -18.36
N TYR A 127 5.05 3.22 -17.25
CA TYR A 127 3.85 3.40 -16.41
C TYR A 127 2.63 3.85 -17.23
N THR A 128 2.74 4.91 -18.05
CA THR A 128 1.64 5.42 -18.89
C THR A 128 0.97 4.32 -19.70
N ALA A 129 1.75 3.46 -20.37
CA ALA A 129 1.19 2.50 -21.32
C ALA A 129 0.99 1.08 -20.76
N ILE A 130 1.62 0.73 -19.63
CA ILE A 130 1.10 -0.32 -18.74
C ILE A 130 -0.32 0.06 -18.28
N ILE A 131 -0.53 1.31 -17.83
CA ILE A 131 -1.85 1.82 -17.40
C ILE A 131 -2.84 1.88 -18.57
N GLN A 132 -2.41 2.36 -19.75
CA GLN A 132 -3.21 2.35 -20.98
C GLN A 132 -3.85 0.98 -21.19
N SER A 133 -3.06 -0.06 -21.11
CA SER A 133 -3.50 -1.38 -21.46
C SER A 133 -4.16 -2.16 -20.31
N ILE A 134 -3.90 -1.81 -19.05
CA ILE A 134 -4.71 -2.32 -17.94
C ILE A 134 -6.15 -1.83 -18.08
N SER A 135 -6.33 -0.57 -18.49
CA SER A 135 -7.66 0.01 -18.75
C SER A 135 -8.45 -0.66 -19.87
N GLU A 136 -7.77 -1.31 -20.81
CA GLU A 136 -8.40 -2.01 -21.94
C GLU A 136 -9.06 -3.34 -21.51
N ILE A 137 -8.87 -3.78 -20.25
CA ILE A 137 -9.54 -4.96 -19.68
C ILE A 137 -10.23 -4.64 -18.35
N ASP A 138 -9.58 -3.89 -17.45
CA ASP A 138 -10.17 -3.45 -16.18
C ASP A 138 -9.82 -1.96 -15.92
N PRO A 139 -10.71 -1.02 -16.27
CA PRO A 139 -10.51 0.41 -16.04
C PRO A 139 -10.76 0.84 -14.58
N GLU A 140 -11.27 -0.05 -13.72
CA GLU A 140 -11.49 0.21 -12.28
C GLU A 140 -10.31 -0.27 -11.43
N MET A 141 -9.50 -1.22 -11.93
CA MET A 141 -8.33 -1.79 -11.26
C MET A 141 -7.36 -0.71 -10.72
N PRO A 142 -7.08 -0.67 -9.40
CA PRO A 142 -6.09 0.23 -8.83
C PRO A 142 -4.66 -0.20 -9.14
N ILE A 143 -3.87 0.70 -9.73
CA ILE A 143 -2.50 0.44 -10.20
C ILE A 143 -1.52 1.15 -9.25
N TYR A 144 -0.63 0.37 -8.66
CA TYR A 144 0.44 0.86 -7.79
C TYR A 144 1.72 1.07 -8.62
N ILE A 145 2.26 2.29 -8.61
CA ILE A 145 3.54 2.63 -9.25
C ILE A 145 4.59 3.02 -8.20
N SER A 146 5.85 2.67 -8.42
CA SER A 146 6.93 3.13 -7.53
C SER A 146 7.28 4.59 -7.81
N ASP A 147 7.59 5.35 -6.77
CA ASP A 147 8.15 6.70 -6.92
C ASP A 147 9.57 6.74 -7.51
N ALA A 148 10.24 5.59 -7.59
CA ALA A 148 11.65 5.43 -7.95
C ALA A 148 12.58 6.43 -7.23
N TRP A 149 12.30 6.69 -5.95
CA TRP A 149 12.98 7.63 -5.07
C TRP A 149 12.77 9.14 -5.38
N ASP A 150 11.90 9.50 -6.32
CA ASP A 150 11.45 10.89 -6.57
C ASP A 150 9.92 11.02 -6.48
N LEU A 151 9.44 10.97 -5.24
CA LEU A 151 8.03 11.18 -4.88
C LEU A 151 7.45 12.49 -5.44
N SER A 152 8.24 13.56 -5.49
CA SER A 152 7.80 14.87 -5.97
C SER A 152 7.55 14.89 -7.48
N SER A 153 8.29 14.11 -8.26
CA SER A 153 8.00 13.92 -9.70
C SER A 153 6.92 12.87 -9.95
N ALA A 154 6.83 11.81 -9.15
CA ALA A 154 5.73 10.85 -9.24
C ALA A 154 4.38 11.52 -8.92
N LEU A 155 4.35 12.40 -7.91
CA LEU A 155 3.27 13.32 -7.60
C LEU A 155 2.84 14.14 -8.81
N ARG A 156 3.81 14.84 -9.41
CA ARG A 156 3.59 15.78 -10.51
C ARG A 156 3.00 15.06 -11.72
N TRP A 157 3.65 13.98 -12.15
CA TRP A 157 3.20 13.13 -13.25
C TRP A 157 1.79 12.55 -13.01
N THR A 158 1.49 12.10 -11.80
CA THR A 158 0.16 11.55 -11.47
C THR A 158 -0.92 12.64 -11.48
N LYS A 159 -0.61 13.86 -11.03
CA LYS A 159 -1.50 15.04 -11.11
C LYS A 159 -1.66 15.56 -12.54
N GLU A 160 -0.65 15.38 -13.40
CA GLU A 160 -0.67 15.74 -14.82
C GLU A 160 -1.43 14.72 -15.70
N ARG A 161 -1.77 13.53 -15.18
CA ARG A 161 -2.73 12.61 -15.83
C ARG A 161 -4.15 13.19 -15.81
N ASN A 162 -4.46 14.06 -16.78
CA ASN A 162 -5.80 14.61 -17.00
C ASN A 162 -6.76 13.55 -17.58
N TRP A 163 -7.12 12.55 -16.76
CA TRP A 163 -8.01 11.45 -17.11
C TRP A 163 -9.43 11.94 -17.48
N LYS A 164 -9.91 13.02 -16.85
CA LYS A 164 -11.19 13.68 -17.20
C LYS A 164 -11.24 14.21 -18.64
N SER A 165 -10.11 14.27 -19.36
CA SER A 165 -10.10 14.61 -20.79
C SER A 165 -10.42 13.43 -21.72
N GLY A 166 -10.51 12.20 -21.21
CA GLY A 166 -10.68 10.97 -22.00
C GLY A 166 -9.43 10.54 -22.79
N ASN A 167 -8.37 11.35 -22.83
CA ASN A 167 -7.14 11.05 -23.59
C ASN A 167 -6.15 10.14 -22.85
N VAL A 168 -6.39 9.87 -21.57
CA VAL A 168 -5.62 8.90 -20.75
C VAL A 168 -6.59 8.15 -19.81
N PRO A 169 -6.30 6.89 -19.42
CA PRO A 169 -7.22 6.08 -18.63
C PRO A 169 -7.66 6.64 -17.28
N SER A 170 -8.86 6.24 -16.86
CA SER A 170 -9.45 6.49 -15.54
C SER A 170 -8.71 5.84 -14.37
N ASN A 171 -8.12 4.65 -14.57
CA ASN A 171 -7.60 3.77 -13.51
C ASN A 171 -7.00 4.51 -12.30
N PRO A 172 -7.45 4.19 -11.07
CA PRO A 172 -6.84 4.71 -9.86
C PRO A 172 -5.34 4.45 -9.78
N ILE A 173 -4.54 5.53 -9.63
CA ILE A 173 -3.08 5.43 -9.51
C ILE A 173 -2.67 5.72 -8.06
N VAL A 174 -2.05 4.72 -7.42
CA VAL A 174 -1.45 4.85 -6.09
C VAL A 174 0.09 4.87 -6.24
N ILE A 175 0.77 5.70 -5.45
CA ILE A 175 2.24 5.79 -5.46
C ILE A 175 2.80 5.02 -4.25
N ASP A 176 3.69 4.07 -4.51
CA ASP A 176 4.50 3.32 -3.55
C ASP A 176 5.84 4.07 -3.35
N THR A 177 6.05 4.65 -2.16
CA THR A 177 7.31 5.33 -1.79
C THR A 177 8.06 4.58 -0.69
N HIS A 178 9.39 4.49 -0.81
CA HIS A 178 10.22 3.67 0.07
C HIS A 178 10.97 4.56 1.06
N LYS A 179 10.53 4.58 2.33
CA LYS A 179 11.16 5.38 3.38
C LYS A 179 12.15 4.58 4.21
N TYR A 180 13.34 5.14 4.45
CA TYR A 180 14.32 4.54 5.34
C TYR A 180 15.15 5.61 6.08
N TYR A 181 15.19 5.54 7.41
CA TYR A 181 16.06 6.38 8.26
C TYR A 181 17.43 5.72 8.56
N THR A 182 17.88 4.83 7.68
CA THR A 182 19.11 4.02 7.81
C THR A 182 20.21 4.38 6.80
N PHE A 183 19.83 4.66 5.56
CA PHE A 183 20.76 4.63 4.41
C PHE A 183 21.35 5.98 4.02
N ALA A 184 20.59 7.07 4.12
CA ALA A 184 21.09 8.41 3.81
C ALA A 184 21.93 8.97 4.96
N ASP A 185 23.04 9.64 4.65
CA ASP A 185 23.94 10.20 5.68
C ASP A 185 23.26 11.29 6.53
N LYS A 186 22.26 11.99 5.98
CA LYS A 186 21.39 12.92 6.73
C LYS A 186 20.53 12.25 7.82
N HIS A 187 20.37 10.92 7.78
CA HIS A 187 19.69 10.14 8.83
C HIS A 187 20.71 9.53 9.79
N ARG A 188 21.83 9.00 9.26
CA ARG A 188 22.97 8.51 10.05
C ARG A 188 23.63 9.60 10.90
N SER A 189 23.53 10.87 10.50
CA SER A 189 24.06 12.01 11.25
C SER A 189 23.24 12.35 12.51
N GLN A 190 21.93 12.09 12.52
CA GLN A 190 20.98 12.49 13.56
C GLN A 190 20.85 11.46 14.69
N GLY A 191 20.42 11.90 15.88
CA GLY A 191 20.06 11.02 17.00
C GLY A 191 18.64 10.46 16.85
N ALA A 192 18.33 9.40 17.60
CA ALA A 192 17.02 8.74 17.52
C ALA A 192 15.84 9.70 17.79
N HIS A 193 15.88 10.48 18.87
CA HIS A 193 14.84 11.47 19.20
C HIS A 193 14.68 12.57 18.13
N ASP A 194 15.70 12.89 17.34
CA ASP A 194 15.60 13.92 16.30
C ASP A 194 14.82 13.41 15.08
N LEU A 195 15.04 12.14 14.74
CA LEU A 195 14.32 11.44 13.68
C LEU A 195 12.87 11.17 14.10
N ILE A 196 12.65 10.74 15.35
CA ILE A 196 11.30 10.51 15.90
C ILE A 196 10.48 11.81 15.88
N ARG A 197 11.00 12.92 16.40
CA ARG A 197 10.29 14.21 16.46
C ARG A 197 9.92 14.80 15.10
N ARG A 198 10.55 14.34 14.00
CA ARG A 198 10.21 14.77 12.63
C ARG A 198 9.03 14.00 12.02
N ILE A 199 8.80 12.75 12.44
CA ILE A 199 7.79 11.85 11.86
C ILE A 199 6.40 12.50 11.70
N PRO A 200 5.85 13.23 12.69
CA PRO A 200 4.53 13.86 12.54
C PRO A 200 4.47 14.89 11.42
N GLY A 201 5.56 15.61 11.14
CA GLY A 201 5.67 16.60 10.08
C GLY A 201 6.14 16.04 8.73
N GLU A 202 6.52 14.77 8.65
CA GLU A 202 6.90 14.15 7.38
C GLU A 202 5.65 13.76 6.58
N LEU A 203 5.76 13.81 5.25
CA LEU A 203 4.70 13.42 4.30
C LEU A 203 3.34 14.09 4.58
N SER A 204 3.40 15.40 4.86
CA SER A 204 2.26 16.33 4.77
C SER A 204 1.62 16.39 3.38
N GLU A 205 2.19 15.70 2.39
CA GLU A 205 1.80 15.73 0.98
C GLU A 205 1.29 14.39 0.40
N LEU A 206 1.57 13.20 1.00
CA LEU A 206 1.20 11.91 0.37
C LEU A 206 1.15 10.63 1.27
N PRO A 207 0.59 9.51 0.74
CA PRO A 207 0.56 8.14 1.31
C PRO A 207 1.87 7.31 1.42
N ASP A 208 1.77 6.27 2.24
CA ASP A 208 2.23 4.86 2.11
C ASP A 208 3.72 4.50 2.04
N PHE A 209 4.21 3.78 3.08
CA PHE A 209 5.57 3.24 3.12
C PHE A 209 5.87 2.20 4.22
N ALA A 210 6.97 1.47 4.03
CA ALA A 210 7.72 0.73 5.06
C ALA A 210 8.73 1.63 5.77
N CYS A 211 9.23 1.31 6.98
CA CYS A 211 10.32 2.10 7.55
C CYS A 211 11.13 1.48 8.70
N LEU A 212 12.42 1.86 8.79
CA LEU A 212 13.39 1.46 9.83
C LEU A 212 14.37 2.58 10.21
N MET A 213 15.03 2.43 11.36
CA MET A 213 16.22 3.18 11.78
C MET A 213 17.44 2.26 11.90
N GLY A 214 18.65 2.83 11.91
CA GLY A 214 19.91 2.07 11.89
C GLY A 214 20.98 2.68 12.78
N LYS A 215 22.05 3.22 12.19
CA LYS A 215 23.18 3.82 12.93
C LYS A 215 22.79 4.92 13.93
N SER A 216 21.62 5.53 13.77
CA SER A 216 21.07 6.51 14.70
C SER A 216 20.81 5.93 16.11
N TRP A 217 20.69 4.59 16.25
CA TRP A 217 20.70 3.91 17.55
C TRP A 217 22.06 3.93 18.26
N GLU A 218 23.16 3.94 17.50
CA GLU A 218 24.54 4.02 18.04
C GLU A 218 24.80 5.38 18.74
N LYS A 219 23.87 6.32 18.58
CA LYS A 219 23.87 7.68 19.16
C LYS A 219 22.87 7.84 20.29
N SER A 220 22.45 6.76 20.92
CA SER A 220 21.53 6.79 22.06
C SER A 220 22.00 5.81 23.14
N PRO A 221 21.86 6.15 24.43
CA PRO A 221 22.15 5.24 25.54
C PRO A 221 21.47 3.86 25.34
N PRO A 222 22.21 2.74 25.51
CA PRO A 222 21.69 1.41 25.17
C PRO A 222 20.43 0.98 25.93
N ASP A 223 20.29 1.47 27.17
CA ASP A 223 19.14 1.29 28.05
C ASP A 223 17.87 1.96 27.50
N MET A 224 17.99 3.12 26.86
CA MET A 224 16.87 3.80 26.21
C MET A 224 16.45 3.14 24.89
N LYS A 225 17.28 2.27 24.30
CA LYS A 225 17.05 1.76 22.92
C LYS A 225 15.69 1.08 22.75
N GLU A 226 15.23 0.25 23.69
CA GLU A 226 13.93 -0.42 23.55
C GLU A 226 12.78 0.61 23.53
N GLY A 227 12.81 1.59 24.43
CA GLY A 227 11.84 2.67 24.49
C GLY A 227 11.81 3.48 23.20
N LEU A 228 12.99 3.83 22.66
CA LEU A 228 13.14 4.57 21.41
C LEU A 228 12.67 3.79 20.18
N VAL A 229 12.90 2.47 20.11
CA VAL A 229 12.36 1.61 19.04
C VAL A 229 10.83 1.55 19.12
N ARG A 230 10.26 1.52 20.34
CA ARG A 230 8.80 1.54 20.57
C ARG A 230 8.17 2.89 20.21
N GLU A 231 8.78 3.99 20.63
CA GLU A 231 8.36 5.37 20.30
C GLU A 231 8.39 5.57 18.78
N PHE A 232 9.52 5.27 18.14
CA PHE A 232 9.69 5.31 16.70
C PHE A 232 8.65 4.45 15.96
N GLY A 233 8.47 3.19 16.36
CA GLY A 233 7.47 2.32 15.73
C GLY A 233 6.04 2.88 15.80
N ARG A 234 5.66 3.48 16.94
CA ARG A 234 4.30 3.99 17.18
C ARG A 234 4.02 5.32 16.49
N SER A 235 4.92 6.30 16.56
CA SER A 235 4.75 7.57 15.83
C SER A 235 4.58 7.33 14.32
N GLN A 236 5.20 6.27 13.79
CA GLN A 236 4.99 5.82 12.43
C GLN A 236 3.60 5.19 12.21
N CYS A 237 3.20 4.21 13.03
CA CYS A 237 1.85 3.62 12.95
C CYS A 237 0.75 4.69 13.03
N GLU A 238 0.88 5.65 13.93
CA GLU A 238 -0.04 6.79 14.09
C GLU A 238 -0.07 7.65 12.81
N ARG A 239 1.10 8.06 12.32
CA ARG A 239 1.17 8.98 11.17
C ARG A 239 0.76 8.31 9.86
N TRP A 240 1.05 7.03 9.64
CA TRP A 240 0.65 6.31 8.41
C TRP A 240 -0.81 5.84 8.45
N ALA A 241 -1.42 5.71 9.64
CA ALA A 241 -2.87 5.56 9.78
C ALA A 241 -3.64 6.89 9.57
N SER A 242 -2.95 8.04 9.71
CA SER A 242 -3.52 9.39 9.60
C SER A 242 -3.54 9.94 8.17
N GLY A 243 -4.44 10.89 7.91
CA GLY A 243 -4.51 11.62 6.63
C GLY A 243 -4.85 10.73 5.44
N CYS A 244 -4.35 11.11 4.26
CA CYS A 244 -4.73 10.52 2.97
C CYS A 244 -4.14 9.12 2.68
N SER A 245 -3.39 8.51 3.61
CA SER A 245 -2.70 7.23 3.35
C SER A 245 -3.68 6.09 3.05
N ALA A 246 -3.28 5.21 2.13
CA ALA A 246 -3.95 3.95 1.82
C ALA A 246 -3.68 2.89 2.90
N GLY A 247 -2.45 2.85 3.42
CA GLY A 247 -1.98 1.93 4.45
C GLY A 247 -0.47 2.02 4.66
N SER A 248 0.15 0.88 4.97
CA SER A 248 1.61 0.71 5.03
C SER A 248 1.95 -0.78 4.98
N TYR A 249 3.13 -1.11 4.43
CA TYR A 249 3.68 -2.48 4.43
C TYR A 249 4.96 -2.49 5.24
N PHE A 250 5.06 -3.30 6.29
CA PHE A 250 6.29 -3.39 7.06
C PHE A 250 7.34 -4.27 6.34
N TRP A 251 8.52 -3.71 6.07
CA TRP A 251 9.66 -4.46 5.54
C TRP A 251 10.53 -5.02 6.69
N THR A 252 10.53 -6.33 6.97
CA THR A 252 9.84 -7.44 6.30
C THR A 252 9.14 -8.35 7.31
N TRP A 253 8.44 -9.38 6.83
CA TRP A 253 7.66 -10.32 7.66
C TRP A 253 8.51 -10.99 8.76
N LYS A 254 9.58 -11.69 8.33
CA LYS A 254 10.63 -12.33 9.15
C LYS A 254 11.86 -12.62 8.27
N MET A 255 12.94 -13.14 8.85
CA MET A 255 14.06 -13.77 8.11
C MET A 255 13.93 -15.30 8.12
N GLU A 256 14.73 -16.01 7.32
CA GLU A 256 14.72 -17.50 7.30
C GLU A 256 15.26 -18.10 8.60
N TRP A 257 16.20 -17.43 9.26
CA TRP A 257 16.90 -17.90 10.48
C TRP A 257 16.43 -17.23 11.79
N MET A 258 15.53 -16.24 11.74
CA MET A 258 15.00 -15.53 12.91
C MET A 258 13.74 -14.73 12.58
N ASP A 259 12.94 -14.36 13.59
CA ASP A 259 11.74 -13.52 13.43
C ASP A 259 12.00 -12.11 12.88
N GLY A 260 13.27 -11.74 12.66
CA GLY A 260 13.73 -10.58 11.89
C GLY A 260 14.36 -9.45 12.71
N GLY A 261 14.20 -9.47 14.04
CA GLY A 261 14.74 -8.42 14.91
C GLY A 261 14.06 -7.08 14.63
N GLU A 262 14.85 -6.02 14.46
CA GLU A 262 14.36 -4.70 14.02
C GLU A 262 13.78 -4.70 12.60
N TRP A 263 14.14 -5.69 11.77
CA TRP A 263 13.62 -5.90 10.41
C TRP A 263 12.45 -6.89 10.35
N GLY A 264 11.91 -7.31 11.49
CA GLY A 264 10.88 -8.34 11.59
C GLY A 264 9.54 -7.82 12.08
N PHE A 265 8.53 -7.78 11.23
CA PHE A 265 7.16 -7.41 11.60
C PHE A 265 6.65 -8.27 12.76
N VAL A 266 6.87 -9.60 12.68
CA VAL A 266 6.47 -10.54 13.73
C VAL A 266 7.08 -10.17 15.08
N GLU A 267 8.36 -9.82 15.11
CA GLU A 267 9.10 -9.41 16.31
C GLU A 267 8.66 -8.03 16.83
N GLN A 268 8.48 -7.04 15.94
CA GLN A 268 8.11 -5.68 16.34
C GLN A 268 6.67 -5.56 16.82
N VAL A 269 5.75 -6.39 16.31
CA VAL A 269 4.38 -6.51 16.84
C VAL A 269 4.40 -7.21 18.21
N LYS A 270 5.15 -8.31 18.37
CA LYS A 270 5.31 -8.99 19.68
C LYS A 270 5.84 -8.06 20.77
N LYS A 271 6.72 -7.12 20.42
CA LYS A 271 7.28 -6.11 21.34
C LYS A 271 6.38 -4.88 21.56
N GLY A 272 5.23 -4.81 20.88
CA GLY A 272 4.30 -3.68 20.95
C GLY A 272 4.85 -2.38 20.35
N ASN A 273 5.81 -2.49 19.44
CA ASN A 273 6.47 -1.36 18.77
C ASN A 273 5.71 -0.98 17.49
N ILE A 274 5.23 -1.99 16.75
CA ILE A 274 4.24 -1.82 15.67
C ILE A 274 2.88 -2.23 16.21
N ILE A 275 1.86 -1.39 15.99
CA ILE A 275 0.50 -1.58 16.50
C ILE A 275 -0.52 -1.34 15.39
N ALA A 276 -1.61 -2.10 15.41
CA ALA A 276 -2.76 -1.84 14.56
C ALA A 276 -3.59 -0.67 15.15
N PRO A 277 -4.33 0.09 14.31
CA PRO A 277 -5.28 1.08 14.79
C PRO A 277 -6.31 0.48 15.76
N PRO A 278 -6.72 1.17 16.84
CA PRO A 278 -7.61 0.59 17.85
C PRO A 278 -8.93 0.03 17.31
N TYR A 279 -9.47 0.63 16.24
CA TYR A 279 -10.70 0.19 15.58
C TYR A 279 -10.62 -1.21 14.95
N MET A 280 -9.41 -1.73 14.69
CA MET A 280 -9.18 -3.09 14.20
C MET A 280 -9.38 -4.17 15.29
N SER A 281 -9.54 -3.76 16.55
CA SER A 281 -9.67 -4.63 17.72
C SER A 281 -11.02 -4.52 18.44
N TRP A 282 -11.95 -3.69 17.94
CA TRP A 282 -13.31 -3.62 18.46
C TRP A 282 -14.04 -4.96 18.28
N SER A 283 -14.87 -5.32 19.25
CA SER A 283 -15.80 -6.43 19.16
C SER A 283 -16.91 -6.15 18.13
N VAL A 284 -17.56 -7.22 17.66
CA VAL A 284 -18.69 -7.13 16.71
C VAL A 284 -19.81 -6.26 17.28
N GLU A 285 -20.07 -6.31 18.59
CA GLU A 285 -21.12 -5.48 19.20
C GLU A 285 -20.72 -4.01 19.37
N GLU A 286 -19.44 -3.69 19.63
CA GLU A 286 -18.97 -2.29 19.59
C GLU A 286 -19.10 -1.67 18.19
N VAL A 287 -18.82 -2.45 17.14
CA VAL A 287 -19.00 -2.03 15.74
C VAL A 287 -20.48 -1.81 15.44
N ARG A 288 -21.35 -2.77 15.78
CA ARG A 288 -22.81 -2.64 15.63
C ARG A 288 -23.38 -1.47 16.43
N GLN A 289 -22.92 -1.24 17.66
CA GLN A 289 -23.32 -0.10 18.48
C GLN A 289 -22.94 1.23 17.82
N LYS A 290 -21.71 1.35 17.30
CA LYS A 290 -21.25 2.56 16.60
C LYS A 290 -22.04 2.82 15.32
N LEU A 291 -22.39 1.77 14.57
CA LEU A 291 -23.25 1.89 13.39
C LEU A 291 -24.66 2.38 13.75
N ARG A 292 -25.28 1.84 14.82
CA ARG A 292 -26.59 2.34 15.32
C ARG A 292 -26.51 3.81 15.75
N GLN A 293 -25.50 4.17 16.54
CA GLN A 293 -25.28 5.55 17.00
C GLN A 293 -25.00 6.54 15.87
N ALA A 294 -24.34 6.09 14.79
CA ALA A 294 -24.14 6.90 13.60
C ALA A 294 -25.47 7.10 12.86
N GLU A 295 -26.25 6.04 12.62
CA GLU A 295 -27.54 6.14 11.92
C GLU A 295 -28.55 7.02 12.67
N GLU A 296 -28.62 6.91 14.00
CA GLU A 296 -29.38 7.79 14.89
C GLU A 296 -29.01 9.29 14.74
N GLN A 297 -27.79 9.58 14.27
CA GLN A 297 -27.27 10.94 14.07
C GLN A 297 -27.29 11.39 12.60
N LYS A 298 -27.44 10.48 11.63
CA LYS A 298 -27.33 10.74 10.17
C LYS A 298 -28.10 11.99 9.75
N ALA A 299 -29.41 12.02 9.98
CA ALA A 299 -30.28 13.12 9.57
C ALA A 299 -29.90 14.48 10.22
N GLY A 300 -29.44 14.46 11.46
CA GLY A 300 -29.00 15.67 12.18
C GLY A 300 -27.68 16.24 11.64
N ILE A 301 -26.73 15.36 11.31
CA ILE A 301 -25.45 15.76 10.69
C ILE A 301 -25.68 16.22 9.25
N MET A 302 -26.47 15.47 8.47
CA MET A 302 -26.84 15.78 7.09
C MET A 302 -27.50 17.16 6.98
N GLY A 303 -28.59 17.39 7.73
CA GLY A 303 -29.30 18.67 7.72
C GLY A 303 -28.43 19.85 8.17
N LYS A 304 -27.46 19.63 9.07
CA LYS A 304 -26.47 20.65 9.42
C LYS A 304 -25.53 20.95 8.24
N MET A 305 -24.90 19.93 7.68
CA MET A 305 -23.89 20.08 6.62
C MET A 305 -24.48 20.67 5.34
N VAL A 306 -25.68 20.22 4.94
CA VAL A 306 -26.42 20.79 3.80
C VAL A 306 -26.76 22.25 4.05
N LYS A 307 -27.21 22.63 5.26
CA LYS A 307 -27.46 24.04 5.58
C LYS A 307 -26.19 24.88 5.52
N GLU A 308 -25.09 24.42 6.13
CA GLU A 308 -23.80 25.14 6.11
C GLU A 308 -23.26 25.32 4.68
N HIS A 309 -23.47 24.34 3.80
CA HIS A 309 -23.16 24.45 2.37
C HIS A 309 -24.04 25.49 1.64
N VAL A 310 -25.37 25.45 1.85
CA VAL A 310 -26.32 26.37 1.20
C VAL A 310 -26.09 27.81 1.66
N ASP A 311 -25.95 28.03 2.98
CA ASP A 311 -25.64 29.34 3.57
C ASP A 311 -24.37 29.94 2.92
N TYR A 312 -23.29 29.17 2.89
CA TYR A 312 -21.99 29.60 2.36
C TYR A 312 -22.06 30.04 0.89
N TRP A 313 -22.67 29.23 0.01
CA TRP A 313 -22.74 29.57 -1.41
C TRP A 313 -23.73 30.71 -1.71
N THR A 314 -24.80 30.81 -0.92
CA THR A 314 -25.72 31.96 -0.98
C THR A 314 -25.00 33.26 -0.61
N GLU A 315 -24.13 33.27 0.41
CA GLU A 315 -23.33 34.45 0.77
C GLU A 315 -22.18 34.72 -0.22
N ALA A 316 -21.47 33.67 -0.67
CA ALA A 316 -20.30 33.80 -1.53
C ALA A 316 -20.62 34.08 -3.01
N SER A 317 -21.86 33.86 -3.46
CA SER A 317 -22.31 34.12 -4.84
C SER A 317 -23.83 34.30 -4.94
N PRO A 318 -24.43 35.33 -4.29
CA PRO A 318 -25.88 35.55 -4.21
C PRO A 318 -26.61 35.81 -5.54
N SER A 319 -25.87 35.96 -6.65
CA SER A 319 -26.39 36.15 -8.00
C SER A 319 -26.24 34.91 -8.90
N LYS A 320 -25.98 33.74 -8.32
CA LYS A 320 -25.91 32.45 -9.02
C LYS A 320 -26.88 31.45 -8.39
N ASP A 321 -27.63 30.76 -9.24
CA ASP A 321 -28.33 29.55 -8.85
C ASP A 321 -27.33 28.38 -8.72
N PHE A 322 -27.46 27.58 -7.67
CA PHE A 322 -26.63 26.41 -7.40
C PHE A 322 -27.50 25.16 -7.22
N GLN A 323 -27.04 24.02 -7.76
CA GLN A 323 -27.72 22.73 -7.63
C GLN A 323 -27.34 22.06 -6.30
N HIS A 324 -27.84 22.61 -5.19
CA HIS A 324 -27.51 22.14 -3.83
C HIS A 324 -27.98 20.69 -3.56
N ASP A 325 -28.96 20.20 -4.30
CA ASP A 325 -29.43 18.81 -4.23
C ASP A 325 -28.33 17.80 -4.62
N LEU A 326 -27.33 18.22 -5.40
CA LEU A 326 -26.18 17.39 -5.76
C LEU A 326 -25.20 17.23 -4.59
N TYR A 327 -25.05 18.26 -3.75
CA TYR A 327 -24.28 18.17 -2.52
C TYR A 327 -24.97 17.23 -1.52
N GLU A 328 -26.30 17.30 -1.42
CA GLU A 328 -27.10 16.42 -0.56
C GLU A 328 -26.98 14.94 -0.98
N LYS A 329 -27.10 14.64 -2.29
CA LYS A 329 -26.88 13.29 -2.85
C LYS A 329 -25.47 12.77 -2.60
N GLY A 330 -24.46 13.56 -2.93
CA GLY A 330 -23.05 13.17 -2.73
C GLY A 330 -22.68 12.97 -1.26
N TRP A 331 -23.32 13.72 -0.35
CA TRP A 331 -23.20 13.52 1.09
C TRP A 331 -23.80 12.16 1.52
N GLU A 332 -25.00 11.83 1.04
CA GLU A 332 -25.65 10.55 1.37
C GLU A 332 -24.90 9.34 0.78
N LEU A 333 -24.44 9.42 -0.47
CA LEU A 333 -23.59 8.40 -1.09
C LEU A 333 -22.33 8.14 -0.26
N GLY A 334 -21.61 9.21 0.11
CA GLY A 334 -20.41 9.09 0.95
C GLY A 334 -20.68 8.60 2.36
N TRP A 335 -21.87 8.85 2.91
CA TRP A 335 -22.29 8.28 4.19
C TRP A 335 -22.53 6.77 4.09
N GLU A 336 -23.30 6.31 3.11
CA GLU A 336 -23.60 4.89 2.93
C GLU A 336 -22.35 4.07 2.58
N ASP A 337 -21.44 4.60 1.75
CA ASP A 337 -20.15 3.96 1.50
C ASP A 337 -19.27 3.91 2.75
N ALA A 338 -19.14 5.01 3.52
CA ALA A 338 -18.36 5.00 4.76
C ALA A 338 -18.92 3.99 5.78
N LYS A 339 -20.25 3.87 5.87
CA LYS A 339 -20.99 2.91 6.67
C LYS A 339 -20.79 1.46 6.18
N ALA A 340 -20.79 1.23 4.87
CA ALA A 340 -20.53 -0.07 4.26
C ALA A 340 -19.08 -0.54 4.53
N PHE A 341 -18.08 0.33 4.33
CA PHE A 341 -16.69 0.05 4.69
C PHE A 341 -16.55 -0.23 6.20
N PHE A 342 -17.13 0.60 7.07
CA PHE A 342 -17.06 0.42 8.52
C PHE A 342 -17.65 -0.92 8.99
N GLY A 343 -18.78 -1.35 8.41
CA GLY A 343 -19.43 -2.62 8.71
C GLY A 343 -18.85 -3.85 8.00
N SER A 344 -18.02 -3.68 6.96
CA SER A 344 -17.63 -4.74 6.01
C SER A 344 -17.00 -5.99 6.64
N ARG A 345 -16.36 -5.87 7.80
CA ARG A 345 -15.73 -6.99 8.54
C ARG A 345 -16.73 -7.95 9.18
N GLY A 346 -17.99 -7.52 9.39
CA GLY A 346 -19.06 -8.34 9.97
C GLY A 346 -18.66 -9.09 11.24
N GLU A 347 -18.91 -10.39 11.27
CA GLU A 347 -18.59 -11.27 12.42
C GLU A 347 -17.08 -11.46 12.67
N GLY A 348 -16.21 -10.96 11.80
CA GLY A 348 -14.75 -10.97 12.01
C GLY A 348 -14.28 -10.00 13.11
N GLY A 349 -15.10 -8.99 13.43
CA GLY A 349 -14.75 -7.91 14.36
C GLY A 349 -13.77 -6.88 13.76
N GLY A 350 -13.66 -5.76 14.47
CA GLY A 350 -13.05 -4.52 13.98
C GLY A 350 -13.90 -3.82 12.91
N ALA A 351 -13.51 -2.59 12.58
CA ALA A 351 -14.08 -1.81 11.48
C ALA A 351 -12.99 -1.49 10.43
N ASP A 352 -13.38 -1.11 9.22
CA ASP A 352 -12.49 -0.47 8.24
C ASP A 352 -12.85 1.01 8.04
N LYS A 353 -12.01 1.72 7.27
CA LYS A 353 -12.26 3.09 6.77
C LYS A 353 -12.08 3.11 5.26
N ILE A 354 -12.66 4.11 4.59
CA ILE A 354 -12.28 4.44 3.21
C ILE A 354 -10.80 4.84 3.20
N GLY A 355 -9.95 4.00 2.60
CA GLY A 355 -8.57 4.34 2.24
C GLY A 355 -8.53 5.10 0.91
N CYS A 356 -7.41 5.75 0.60
CA CYS A 356 -7.25 6.52 -0.64
C CYS A 356 -8.42 7.49 -0.91
N LEU A 357 -8.84 8.31 0.06
CA LEU A 357 -10.07 9.12 -0.05
C LEU A 357 -10.13 9.97 -1.34
N GLU A 358 -9.00 10.54 -1.75
CA GLU A 358 -8.85 11.31 -3.00
C GLU A 358 -9.04 10.49 -4.28
N ILE A 359 -8.97 9.16 -4.22
CA ILE A 359 -9.27 8.23 -5.31
C ILE A 359 -10.74 7.81 -5.22
N TRP A 360 -11.22 7.42 -4.03
CA TRP A 360 -12.61 7.02 -3.85
C TRP A 360 -13.59 8.13 -4.30
N ILE A 361 -13.31 9.40 -3.97
CA ILE A 361 -14.09 10.55 -4.46
C ILE A 361 -14.09 10.64 -6.00
N LYS A 362 -12.97 10.30 -6.67
CA LYS A 362 -12.89 10.35 -8.14
C LYS A 362 -13.66 9.22 -8.81
N GLU A 363 -13.74 8.05 -8.16
CA GLU A 363 -14.49 6.90 -8.66
C GLU A 363 -16.01 7.11 -8.55
N THR A 364 -16.51 7.66 -7.44
CA THR A 364 -17.95 7.97 -7.30
C THR A 364 -18.39 9.12 -8.21
N ASP A 365 -17.54 10.16 -8.38
CA ASP A 365 -17.72 11.28 -9.33
C ASP A 365 -17.71 10.86 -10.83
N VAL A 366 -17.51 9.58 -11.15
CA VAL A 366 -17.59 9.00 -12.50
C VAL A 366 -18.77 8.04 -12.68
N ARG A 367 -19.40 7.59 -11.60
CA ARG A 367 -20.45 6.55 -11.64
C ARG A 367 -21.88 7.11 -11.58
N GLU A 368 -22.05 8.39 -11.23
CA GLU A 368 -23.36 9.05 -11.14
C GLU A 368 -23.59 10.18 -12.19
N TRP A 369 -22.68 10.32 -13.17
CA TRP A 369 -22.66 11.41 -14.17
C TRP A 369 -22.44 10.93 -15.60
#